data_AF-A0A314YH65-F1
#
_entry.id   AF-A0A314YH65-F1
#
_cell.length_a   1.000
_cell.length_b   1.000
_cell.length_c   1.000
_cell.angle_alpha   90.00
_cell.angle_beta   90.00
_cell.angle_gamma   90.00
#
_symmetry.space_group_name_H-M   'P 1'
#
loop_
_entity.id
_entity.type
_entity.pdbx_description
1 polymer ?
#
loop_
_entity_poly.entity_id
_entity_poly.type
_entity_poly.pdbx_seq_one_letter_code
_entity_poly.pdbx_strand_id
1 'polypeptide(L)'
;MAINIRQCQELVRKMLTQDPRKRITSAEVLEHPWLRVGGVASDKPIDSAVLSRMKQFRAMNKLKQLALKVIAENLSEEEIKELKTGLARIGSRLSEAEVRQLMDAADVDGNGSIDYIEFISATMHRQRLERDEHLYKAFQYFDKDSSGYITRDELEAAMKEHAMGDENTIREIISEVDADNDGRINYSEFCAMMRSGTQQPGKLF
;
A
#
# COMPACT_ATOMS: atom_id res chain seq x y z
N MET A 1 -16.00 14.65 24.50
CA MET A 1 -15.74 15.51 23.32
C MET A 1 -17.07 16.15 22.93
N ALA A 2 -17.23 17.46 23.08
CA ALA A 2 -18.52 18.12 22.82
C ALA A 2 -18.70 18.32 21.31
N ILE A 3 -19.78 17.78 20.73
CA ILE A 3 -20.15 18.02 19.34
C ILE A 3 -20.50 19.50 19.20
N ASN A 4 -19.70 20.26 18.46
CA ASN A 4 -19.98 21.68 18.20
C ASN A 4 -21.07 21.81 17.12
N ILE A 5 -22.32 21.71 17.55
CA ILE A 5 -23.52 21.75 16.68
C ILE A 5 -23.56 23.03 15.83
N ARG A 6 -23.03 24.16 16.33
CA ARG A 6 -23.01 25.42 15.57
C ARG A 6 -22.11 25.34 14.34
N GLN A 7 -20.92 24.75 14.49
CA GLN A 7 -20.00 24.54 13.37
C GLN A 7 -20.55 23.51 12.37
N CYS A 8 -21.26 22.49 12.84
CA CYS A 8 -21.96 21.53 11.96
C CYS A 8 -23.00 22.23 11.09
N GLN A 9 -23.88 23.02 11.71
CA GLN A 9 -24.92 23.76 11.00
C GLN A 9 -24.35 24.78 10.02
N GLU A 10 -23.23 25.42 10.36
CA GLU A 10 -22.54 26.34 9.45
C GLU A 10 -22.02 25.61 8.20
N LEU A 11 -21.36 24.45 8.38
CA LEU A 11 -20.87 23.65 7.27
C LEU A 11 -22.01 23.21 6.35
N VAL A 12 -23.08 22.66 6.93
CA VAL A 12 -24.25 22.19 6.17
C VAL A 12 -24.88 23.34 5.38
N ARG A 13 -24.98 24.55 5.95
CA ARG A 13 -25.47 25.72 5.20
C ARG A 13 -24.59 26.06 4.00
N LYS A 14 -23.27 26.02 4.14
CA LYS A 14 -22.34 26.28 3.03
C LYS A 14 -22.44 25.20 1.95
N MET A 15 -22.58 23.93 2.33
CA MET A 15 -22.76 22.80 1.41
C MET A 15 -24.11 22.86 0.67
N LEU A 16 -25.15 23.37 1.31
CA LEU A 16 -26.48 23.51 0.72
C LEU A 16 -26.71 24.89 0.06
N THR A 17 -25.64 25.64 -0.23
CA THR A 17 -25.75 26.90 -0.96
C THR A 17 -26.41 26.66 -2.32
N GLN A 18 -27.50 27.38 -2.58
CA GLN A 18 -28.35 27.19 -3.76
C GLN A 18 -27.60 27.47 -5.06
N ASP A 19 -26.79 28.54 -5.08
CA ASP A 19 -25.92 28.90 -6.19
C ASP A 19 -24.71 27.94 -6.25
N PRO A 20 -24.57 27.09 -7.29
CA PRO A 20 -23.47 26.14 -7.40
C PRO A 20 -22.08 26.80 -7.43
N ARG A 21 -21.98 28.06 -7.90
CA ARG A 21 -20.69 28.78 -7.96
C ARG A 21 -20.25 29.35 -6.61
N LYS A 22 -21.20 29.49 -5.68
CA LYS A 22 -20.95 29.97 -4.30
C LYS A 22 -20.98 28.83 -3.29
N ARG A 23 -21.35 27.62 -3.72
CA ARG A 23 -21.31 26.42 -2.90
C ARG A 23 -19.87 26.04 -2.63
N ILE A 24 -19.60 25.79 -1.37
CA ILE A 24 -18.29 25.33 -0.90
C ILE A 24 -17.86 24.05 -1.61
N THR A 25 -16.60 23.96 -1.97
CA THR A 25 -15.98 22.78 -2.60
C THR A 25 -15.69 21.69 -1.57
N SER A 26 -15.45 20.46 -2.03
CA SER A 26 -15.02 19.35 -1.15
C SER A 26 -13.74 19.67 -0.39
N ALA A 27 -12.78 20.38 -1.01
CA ALA A 27 -11.55 20.81 -0.36
C ALA A 27 -11.82 21.80 0.78
N GLU A 28 -12.64 22.82 0.55
CA GLU A 28 -13.00 23.80 1.58
C GLU A 28 -13.89 23.20 2.69
N VAL A 29 -14.67 22.16 2.39
CA VAL A 29 -15.40 21.37 3.39
C VAL A 29 -14.41 20.70 4.34
N LEU A 30 -13.36 20.05 3.82
CA LEU A 30 -12.34 19.36 4.63
C LEU A 30 -11.59 20.31 5.57
N GLU A 31 -11.39 21.57 5.16
CA GLU A 31 -10.77 22.61 5.99
C GLU A 31 -11.71 23.20 7.06
N HIS A 32 -13.01 22.87 7.02
CA HIS A 32 -13.99 23.47 7.91
C HIS A 32 -13.71 23.09 9.38
N PRO A 33 -13.81 24.05 10.33
CA PRO A 33 -13.54 23.80 11.75
C PRO A 33 -14.29 22.62 12.36
N TRP A 34 -15.50 22.31 11.86
CA TRP A 34 -16.30 21.15 12.30
C TRP A 34 -15.64 19.80 11.98
N LEU A 35 -15.08 19.65 10.77
CA LEU A 35 -14.39 18.43 10.35
C LEU A 35 -12.97 18.36 10.91
N ARG A 36 -12.36 19.51 11.25
CA ARG A 36 -11.05 19.57 11.92
C ARG A 36 -11.07 19.20 13.41
N VAL A 37 -12.24 19.02 14.04
CA VAL A 37 -12.32 18.64 15.47
C VAL A 37 -11.97 17.15 15.66
N GLY A 38 -10.67 16.87 15.70
CA GLY A 38 -10.11 15.53 15.88
C GLY A 38 -8.59 15.48 16.07
N GLY A 39 -7.88 16.58 15.84
CA GLY A 39 -6.48 16.72 16.23
C GLY A 39 -5.65 17.49 15.20
N VAL A 40 -4.81 18.39 15.70
CA VAL A 40 -3.56 18.69 15.00
C VAL A 40 -2.78 17.37 15.01
N ALA A 41 -2.25 16.92 13.86
CA ALA A 41 -1.37 15.76 13.81
C ALA A 41 -0.26 15.93 14.86
N SER A 42 0.11 14.86 15.59
CA SER A 42 1.07 15.02 16.68
C SER A 42 2.45 15.41 16.12
N ASP A 43 3.19 16.24 16.86
CA ASP A 43 4.53 16.71 16.47
C ASP A 43 5.61 15.63 16.57
N LYS A 44 5.23 14.39 16.89
CA LYS A 44 6.16 13.26 16.88
C LYS A 44 6.56 12.98 15.42
N PRO A 45 7.78 12.50 15.16
CA PRO A 45 8.17 11.98 13.85
C PRO A 45 7.53 10.61 13.59
N ILE A 46 7.44 10.21 12.31
CA ILE A 46 6.96 8.87 11.93
C ILE A 46 7.83 7.81 12.59
N ASP A 47 7.17 6.76 13.10
CA ASP A 47 7.87 5.62 13.67
C ASP A 47 8.85 5.05 12.62
N SER A 48 10.12 4.93 13.02
CA SER A 48 11.19 4.38 12.19
C SER A 48 10.84 3.03 11.55
N ALA A 49 9.97 2.24 12.18
CA ALA A 49 9.49 0.98 11.63
C ALA A 49 8.64 1.15 10.36
N VAL A 50 7.86 2.23 10.23
CA VAL A 50 7.07 2.53 9.03
C VAL A 50 8.00 2.96 7.90
N LEU A 51 8.94 3.87 8.19
CA LEU A 51 9.95 4.32 7.21
C LEU A 51 10.82 3.15 6.72
N SER A 52 11.21 2.26 7.63
CA SER A 52 11.96 1.05 7.28
C SER A 52 11.16 0.15 6.35
N ARG A 53 9.86 -0.04 6.59
CA ARG A 53 9.00 -0.90 5.75
C ARG A 53 8.82 -0.33 4.36
N MET A 54 8.62 0.97 4.24
CA MET A 54 8.45 1.60 2.93
C MET A 54 9.73 1.53 2.12
N LYS A 55 10.90 1.79 2.75
CA LYS A 55 12.20 1.55 2.11
C LYS A 55 12.40 0.10 1.66
N GLN A 56 11.94 -0.85 2.47
CA GLN A 56 12.03 -2.27 2.16
C GLN A 56 11.11 -2.65 0.98
N PHE A 57 9.89 -2.11 0.93
CA PHE A 57 8.95 -2.31 -0.18
C PHE A 57 9.55 -1.90 -1.53
N ARG A 58 10.23 -0.75 -1.60
CA ARG A 58 10.94 -0.31 -2.81
C ARG A 58 12.07 -1.25 -3.23
N ALA A 59 12.78 -1.83 -2.27
CA ALA A 59 13.90 -2.73 -2.51
C ALA A 59 13.46 -4.16 -2.89
N MET A 60 12.16 -4.46 -2.84
CA MET A 60 11.62 -5.74 -3.30
C MET A 60 11.53 -5.77 -4.84
N ASN A 61 11.67 -6.96 -5.43
CA ASN A 61 11.45 -7.12 -6.86
C ASN A 61 9.99 -6.82 -7.25
N LYS A 62 9.76 -6.52 -8.54
CA LYS A 62 8.44 -6.03 -9.00
C LYS A 62 7.33 -7.06 -8.86
N LEU A 63 7.64 -8.36 -8.90
CA LEU A 63 6.66 -9.42 -8.66
C LEU A 63 6.14 -9.37 -7.21
N LYS A 64 7.04 -9.19 -6.25
CA LYS A 64 6.65 -9.03 -4.84
C LYS A 64 5.82 -7.77 -4.60
N GLN A 65 6.19 -6.64 -5.22
CA GLN A 65 5.42 -5.39 -5.12
C GLN A 65 4.01 -5.57 -5.67
N LEU A 66 3.87 -6.19 -6.85
CA LEU A 66 2.58 -6.44 -7.47
C LEU A 66 1.74 -7.45 -6.68
N ALA A 67 2.35 -8.51 -6.14
CA ALA A 67 1.66 -9.46 -5.25
C ALA A 67 1.10 -8.76 -4.00
N LEU A 68 1.87 -7.84 -3.40
CA LEU A 68 1.41 -7.03 -2.27
C LEU A 68 0.27 -6.07 -2.63
N LYS A 69 0.27 -5.55 -3.86
CA LYS A 69 -0.82 -4.73 -4.40
C LYS A 69 -2.11 -5.54 -4.51
N VAL A 70 -2.04 -6.72 -5.14
CA VAL A 70 -3.16 -7.66 -5.27
C VAL A 70 -3.71 -8.07 -3.90
N ILE A 71 -2.83 -8.34 -2.92
CA ILE A 71 -3.27 -8.65 -1.54
C ILE A 71 -4.01 -7.46 -0.93
N ALA A 72 -3.47 -6.25 -1.06
CA ALA A 72 -4.09 -5.04 -0.51
C ALA A 72 -5.48 -4.76 -1.12
N GLU A 73 -5.65 -5.01 -2.42
CA GLU A 73 -6.94 -4.88 -3.12
C GLU A 73 -7.99 -5.91 -2.66
N ASN A 74 -7.54 -7.04 -2.11
CA ASN A 74 -8.42 -8.13 -1.67
C ASN A 74 -8.58 -8.24 -0.14
N LEU A 75 -8.08 -7.26 0.62
CA LEU A 75 -8.30 -7.20 2.07
C LEU A 75 -9.77 -6.90 2.42
N SER A 76 -10.26 -7.49 3.51
CA SER A 76 -11.61 -7.17 4.00
C SER A 76 -11.68 -5.77 4.63
N GLU A 77 -12.88 -5.21 4.74
CA GLU A 77 -13.13 -3.93 5.43
C GLU A 77 -12.66 -3.97 6.90
N GLU A 78 -12.78 -5.11 7.58
CA GLU A 78 -12.29 -5.33 8.94
C GLU A 78 -10.75 -5.29 9.00
N GLU A 79 -10.08 -5.96 8.06
CA GLU A 79 -8.62 -5.95 7.97
C GLU A 79 -8.11 -4.53 7.69
N ILE A 80 -8.77 -3.82 6.78
CA ILE A 80 -8.54 -2.42 6.46
C ILE A 80 -8.71 -1.53 7.71
N LYS A 81 -9.80 -1.72 8.46
CA LYS A 81 -10.12 -0.93 9.66
C LYS A 81 -9.08 -1.10 10.75
N GLU A 82 -8.61 -2.33 10.97
CA GLU A 82 -7.51 -2.60 11.89
C GLU A 82 -6.20 -1.93 11.45
N LEU A 83 -5.90 -1.90 10.14
CA LEU A 83 -4.71 -1.25 9.61
C LEU A 83 -4.77 0.27 9.79
N LYS A 84 -5.92 0.87 9.49
CA LYS A 84 -6.22 2.29 9.77
C LYS A 84 -6.09 2.64 11.26
N THR A 85 -6.56 1.75 12.15
CA THR A 85 -6.45 1.94 13.60
C THR A 85 -5.00 1.86 14.08
N GLY A 86 -4.20 0.95 13.51
CA GLY A 86 -2.77 0.84 13.77
C GLY A 86 -2.00 2.10 13.34
N LEU A 87 -2.33 2.67 12.18
CA LEU A 87 -1.69 3.86 11.63
C LEU A 87 -2.13 5.16 12.33
N ALA A 88 -3.39 5.27 12.77
CA ALA A 88 -3.88 6.41 13.53
C ALA A 88 -3.12 6.60 14.86
N ARG A 89 -2.58 5.52 15.44
CA ARG A 89 -1.69 5.59 16.62
C ARG A 89 -0.32 6.19 16.31
N ILE A 90 0.08 6.19 15.04
CA ILE A 90 1.40 6.65 14.58
C ILE A 90 1.36 8.16 14.26
N GLY A 91 0.18 8.79 14.19
CA GLY A 91 -0.10 10.20 13.84
C GLY A 91 1.02 11.23 14.09
N SER A 92 1.87 11.39 13.09
CA SER A 92 3.10 12.19 13.13
C SER A 92 3.24 13.02 11.86
N ARG A 93 3.84 14.21 11.98
CA ARG A 93 4.06 15.12 10.84
C ARG A 93 5.34 14.72 10.10
N LEU A 94 5.25 14.63 8.78
CA LEU A 94 6.39 14.29 7.93
C LEU A 94 7.18 15.54 7.54
N SER A 95 8.50 15.50 7.67
CA SER A 95 9.38 16.48 7.01
C SER A 95 9.34 16.27 5.50
N GLU A 96 9.62 17.31 4.70
CA GLU A 96 9.67 17.18 3.22
C GLU A 96 10.62 16.07 2.76
N ALA A 97 11.73 15.86 3.48
CA ALA A 97 12.67 14.78 3.20
C ALA A 97 12.05 13.40 3.47
N GLU A 98 11.27 13.25 4.54
CA GLU A 98 10.58 11.99 4.84
C GLU A 98 9.39 11.78 3.90
N VAL A 99 8.62 12.82 3.55
CA VAL A 99 7.59 12.74 2.50
C VAL A 99 8.19 12.28 1.19
N ARG A 100 9.34 12.85 0.80
CA ARG A 100 10.03 12.48 -0.43
C ARG A 100 10.56 11.05 -0.39
N GLN A 101 11.10 10.62 0.76
CA GLN A 101 11.51 9.22 0.96
C GLN A 101 10.32 8.25 0.95
N LEU A 102 9.15 8.67 1.40
CA LEU A 102 7.92 7.87 1.36
C LEU A 102 7.35 7.80 -0.05
N MET A 103 7.29 8.93 -0.75
CA MET A 103 6.88 9.00 -2.16
C MET A 103 7.77 8.11 -3.01
N ASP A 104 9.09 8.34 -2.96
CA ASP A 104 10.07 7.52 -3.68
C ASP A 104 9.95 6.01 -3.38
N ALA A 105 9.37 5.65 -2.24
CA ALA A 105 9.27 4.28 -1.79
C ALA A 105 7.92 3.61 -2.06
N ALA A 106 6.83 4.38 -2.20
CA ALA A 106 5.47 3.85 -2.28
C ALA A 106 4.71 4.27 -3.55
N ASP A 107 5.11 5.36 -4.21
CA ASP A 107 4.59 5.77 -5.52
C ASP A 107 5.18 4.84 -6.59
N VAL A 108 4.49 3.72 -6.83
CA VAL A 108 4.98 2.64 -7.70
C VAL A 108 4.77 2.99 -9.16
N ASP A 109 3.67 3.68 -9.47
CA ASP A 109 3.31 4.11 -10.81
C ASP A 109 3.96 5.45 -11.23
N GLY A 110 4.56 6.17 -10.28
CA GLY A 110 5.28 7.42 -10.52
C GLY A 110 4.36 8.61 -10.79
N ASN A 111 3.09 8.54 -10.38
CA ASN A 111 2.11 9.59 -10.65
C ASN A 111 2.26 10.83 -9.74
N GLY A 112 3.16 10.79 -8.75
CA GLY A 112 3.44 11.87 -7.82
C GLY A 112 2.46 11.95 -6.65
N SER A 113 1.66 10.91 -6.44
CA SER A 113 0.74 10.72 -5.31
C SER A 113 0.82 9.27 -4.82
N ILE A 114 0.64 9.04 -3.52
CA ILE A 114 0.50 7.68 -2.98
C ILE A 114 -0.99 7.43 -2.85
N ASP A 115 -1.52 6.52 -3.66
CA ASP A 115 -2.91 6.11 -3.55
C ASP A 115 -3.15 5.21 -2.33
N TYR A 116 -4.42 4.91 -2.07
CA TYR A 116 -4.79 4.10 -0.92
C TYR A 116 -4.16 2.70 -0.97
N ILE A 117 -4.14 2.05 -2.13
CA ILE A 117 -3.58 0.71 -2.30
C ILE A 117 -2.06 0.75 -2.14
N GLU A 118 -1.38 1.70 -2.76
CA GLU A 118 0.06 1.91 -2.62
C GLU A 118 0.49 2.12 -1.18
N PHE A 119 -0.25 2.95 -0.44
CA PHE A 119 0.02 3.19 0.98
C PHE A 119 -0.20 1.93 1.83
N ILE A 120 -1.27 1.17 1.58
CA ILE A 120 -1.56 -0.06 2.32
C ILE A 120 -0.53 -1.14 2.00
N SER A 121 -0.15 -1.32 0.73
CA SER A 121 0.89 -2.27 0.31
C SER A 121 2.25 -1.94 0.94
N ALA A 122 2.61 -0.64 1.01
CA ALA A 122 3.88 -0.20 1.59
C ALA A 122 3.91 -0.26 3.14
N THR A 123 2.74 -0.19 3.79
CA THR A 123 2.62 -0.22 5.26
C THR A 123 2.16 -1.57 5.83
N MET A 124 1.83 -2.55 4.97
CA MET A 124 1.28 -3.85 5.39
C MET A 124 2.23 -4.58 6.34
N HIS A 125 1.69 -5.06 7.46
CA HIS A 125 2.50 -5.72 8.49
C HIS A 125 2.78 -7.19 8.14
N ARG A 126 4.04 -7.61 8.29
CA ARG A 126 4.54 -8.97 7.96
C ARG A 126 3.66 -10.14 8.43
N GLN A 127 3.07 -10.08 9.62
CA GLN A 127 2.19 -11.13 10.17
C GLN A 127 0.91 -11.34 9.35
N ARG A 128 0.46 -10.33 8.59
CA ARG A 128 -0.68 -10.44 7.69
C ARG A 128 -0.30 -11.03 6.34
N LEU A 129 0.94 -10.80 5.90
CA LEU A 129 1.54 -11.42 4.71
C LEU A 129 1.84 -12.90 4.89
N GLU A 130 2.03 -13.32 6.14
CA GLU A 130 2.24 -14.73 6.51
C GLU A 130 0.93 -15.54 6.54
N ARG A 131 -0.24 -14.93 6.30
CA ARG A 131 -1.48 -15.70 6.14
C ARG A 131 -1.50 -16.37 4.77
N ASP A 132 -1.37 -17.69 4.76
CA ASP A 132 -1.34 -18.52 3.55
C ASP A 132 -2.50 -18.25 2.58
N GLU A 133 -3.68 -17.86 3.08
CA GLU A 133 -4.83 -17.53 2.23
C GLU A 133 -4.57 -16.32 1.31
N HIS A 134 -3.91 -15.28 1.82
CA HIS A 134 -3.62 -14.07 1.03
C HIS A 134 -2.52 -14.33 0.00
N LEU A 135 -1.51 -15.12 0.38
CA LEU A 135 -0.47 -15.56 -0.55
C LEU A 135 -1.04 -16.41 -1.69
N TYR A 136 -1.95 -17.32 -1.35
CA TYR A 136 -2.61 -18.17 -2.33
C TYR A 136 -3.48 -17.37 -3.30
N LYS A 137 -4.28 -16.40 -2.81
CA LYS A 137 -5.07 -15.51 -3.68
C LYS A 137 -4.18 -14.68 -4.60
N ALA A 138 -3.05 -14.17 -4.09
CA ALA A 138 -2.09 -13.45 -4.91
C ALA A 138 -1.50 -14.35 -6.01
N PHE A 139 -1.14 -15.60 -5.67
CA PHE A 139 -0.64 -16.56 -6.64
C PHE A 139 -1.68 -16.87 -7.74
N GLN A 140 -2.93 -17.12 -7.36
CA GLN A 140 -4.02 -17.37 -8.31
C GLN A 140 -4.35 -16.17 -9.21
N TYR A 141 -4.03 -14.94 -8.77
CA TYR A 141 -4.16 -13.78 -9.64
C TYR A 141 -3.20 -13.85 -10.83
N PHE A 142 -2.00 -14.38 -10.63
CA PHE A 142 -1.00 -14.57 -11.68
C PHE A 142 -1.26 -15.83 -12.50
N ASP A 143 -1.48 -16.97 -11.85
CA ASP A 143 -1.77 -18.28 -12.48
C ASP A 143 -3.20 -18.32 -13.05
N LYS A 144 -3.36 -17.79 -14.27
CA LYS A 144 -4.69 -17.59 -14.91
C LYS A 144 -5.30 -18.91 -15.35
N ASP A 145 -4.47 -19.85 -15.78
CA ASP A 145 -4.92 -21.16 -16.23
C ASP A 145 -5.05 -22.19 -15.09
N SER A 146 -4.67 -21.81 -13.85
CA SER A 146 -4.69 -22.67 -12.67
C SER A 146 -3.81 -23.91 -12.82
N SER A 147 -2.71 -23.80 -13.57
CA SER A 147 -1.74 -24.87 -13.78
C SER A 147 -0.90 -25.17 -12.54
N GLY A 148 -0.88 -24.28 -11.55
CA GLY A 148 -0.01 -24.33 -10.38
C GLY A 148 1.37 -23.70 -10.62
N TYR A 149 1.56 -23.04 -11.76
CA TYR A 149 2.79 -22.36 -12.16
C TYR A 149 2.47 -20.99 -12.74
N ILE A 150 3.22 -19.97 -12.35
CA ILE A 150 3.18 -18.67 -13.02
C ILE A 150 4.18 -18.74 -14.17
N THR A 151 3.67 -18.72 -15.40
CA THR A 151 4.50 -18.67 -16.60
C THR A 151 5.00 -17.25 -16.88
N ARG A 152 6.03 -17.13 -17.72
CA ARG A 152 6.53 -15.82 -18.19
C ARG A 152 5.42 -14.98 -18.83
N ASP A 153 4.56 -15.58 -19.64
CA ASP A 153 3.50 -14.87 -20.37
C ASP A 153 2.42 -14.35 -19.41
N GLU A 154 2.08 -15.13 -18.38
CA GLU A 154 1.14 -14.71 -17.33
C GLU A 154 1.72 -13.59 -16.47
N LEU A 155 3.00 -13.70 -16.10
CA LEU A 155 3.72 -12.66 -15.38
C LEU A 155 3.76 -11.36 -16.20
N GLU A 156 4.07 -11.45 -17.50
CA GLU A 156 4.08 -10.32 -18.41
C GLU A 156 2.71 -9.65 -18.53
N ALA A 157 1.65 -10.45 -18.67
CA ALA A 157 0.28 -9.95 -18.75
C ALA A 157 -0.11 -9.18 -17.48
N ALA A 158 0.14 -9.76 -16.30
CA ALA A 158 -0.15 -9.13 -15.02
C ALA A 158 0.65 -7.84 -14.80
N MET A 159 1.92 -7.81 -15.21
CA MET A 159 2.78 -6.63 -15.12
C MET A 159 2.32 -5.49 -16.03
N LYS A 160 1.92 -5.81 -17.26
CA LYS A 160 1.37 -4.80 -18.20
C LYS A 160 0.06 -4.22 -17.70
N GLU A 161 -0.81 -5.03 -17.09
CA GLU A 161 -2.12 -4.58 -16.56
C GLU A 161 -1.95 -3.47 -15.52
N HIS A 162 -0.90 -3.52 -14.70
CA HIS A 162 -0.61 -2.54 -13.67
C HIS A 162 0.45 -1.50 -14.07
N ALA A 163 0.86 -1.48 -15.35
CA ALA A 163 1.96 -0.64 -15.84
C ALA A 163 3.27 -0.81 -15.02
N MET A 164 3.51 -2.03 -14.52
CA MET A 164 4.64 -2.35 -13.65
C MET A 164 5.68 -3.22 -14.37
N GLY A 165 6.74 -2.61 -14.88
CA GLY A 165 7.92 -3.33 -15.40
C GLY A 165 7.92 -3.57 -16.90
N ASP A 166 9.10 -3.91 -17.42
CA ASP A 166 9.37 -4.20 -18.83
C ASP A 166 9.89 -5.64 -19.01
N GLU A 167 10.23 -6.02 -20.24
CA GLU A 167 10.73 -7.37 -20.52
C GLU A 167 12.03 -7.71 -19.77
N ASN A 168 12.87 -6.72 -19.49
CA ASN A 168 14.08 -6.93 -18.69
C ASN A 168 13.73 -7.20 -17.23
N THR A 169 12.78 -6.45 -16.67
CA THR A 169 12.25 -6.65 -15.32
C THR A 169 11.71 -8.06 -15.13
N ILE A 170 10.96 -8.57 -16.12
CA ILE A 170 10.40 -9.94 -16.08
C ILE A 170 11.52 -10.98 -16.05
N ARG A 171 12.55 -10.79 -16.89
CA ARG A 171 13.71 -11.70 -16.93
C ARG A 171 14.46 -11.73 -15.60
N GLU A 172 14.69 -10.57 -15.01
CA GLU A 172 15.36 -10.44 -13.70
C GLU A 172 14.57 -11.19 -12.62
N ILE A 173 13.25 -11.01 -12.58
CA ILE A 173 12.39 -11.68 -11.59
C ILE A 173 12.44 -13.18 -11.71
N ILE A 174 12.30 -13.72 -12.93
CA ILE A 174 12.37 -15.18 -13.12
C ILE A 174 13.73 -15.66 -12.63
N SER A 175 14.83 -15.02 -13.03
CA SER A 175 16.18 -15.42 -12.61
C SER A 175 16.44 -15.35 -11.09
N GLU A 176 15.70 -14.51 -10.36
CA GLU A 176 15.82 -14.38 -8.91
C GLU A 176 14.96 -15.39 -8.14
N VAL A 177 13.84 -15.83 -8.71
CA VAL A 177 12.78 -16.55 -8.01
C VAL A 177 12.70 -18.02 -8.41
N ASP A 178 12.94 -18.31 -9.68
CA ASP A 178 12.97 -19.66 -10.26
C ASP A 178 14.21 -20.42 -9.76
N ALA A 179 14.02 -21.24 -8.73
CA ALA A 179 15.11 -21.92 -8.03
C ALA A 179 15.47 -23.25 -8.71
N ASP A 180 14.50 -23.89 -9.34
CA ASP A 180 14.72 -25.14 -10.07
C ASP A 180 15.06 -24.94 -11.56
N ASN A 181 15.01 -23.70 -12.05
CA ASN A 181 15.33 -23.26 -13.41
C ASN A 181 14.42 -23.88 -14.48
N ASP A 182 13.15 -24.11 -14.15
CA ASP A 182 12.15 -24.63 -15.10
C ASP A 182 11.55 -23.53 -16.02
N GLY A 183 11.91 -22.27 -15.76
CA GLY A 183 11.45 -21.09 -16.49
C GLY A 183 10.08 -20.58 -16.05
N ARG A 184 9.55 -21.10 -14.94
CA ARG A 184 8.24 -20.77 -14.35
C ARG A 184 8.43 -20.55 -12.85
N ILE A 185 7.37 -20.10 -12.19
CA ILE A 185 7.39 -19.90 -10.74
C ILE A 185 6.28 -20.73 -10.12
N ASN A 186 6.65 -21.77 -9.37
CA ASN A 186 5.70 -22.57 -8.62
C ASN A 186 5.29 -21.89 -7.29
N TYR A 187 4.24 -22.40 -6.64
CA TYR A 187 3.73 -21.79 -5.40
C TYR A 187 4.77 -21.73 -4.27
N SER A 188 5.67 -22.73 -4.18
CA SER A 188 6.70 -22.77 -3.14
C SER A 188 7.72 -21.65 -3.35
N GLU A 189 8.17 -21.45 -4.59
CA GLU A 189 9.08 -20.37 -4.98
C GLU A 189 8.45 -18.99 -4.78
N PHE A 190 7.18 -18.83 -5.19
CA PHE A 190 6.43 -17.61 -4.95
C PHE A 190 6.37 -17.27 -3.45
N CYS A 191 6.05 -18.26 -2.60
CA CYS A 191 5.99 -18.03 -1.17
C CYS A 191 7.38 -17.76 -0.56
N ALA A 192 8.43 -18.42 -1.05
CA ALA A 192 9.81 -18.18 -0.62
C ALA A 192 10.22 -16.74 -0.94
N MET A 193 9.91 -16.25 -2.14
CA MET A 193 10.10 -14.86 -2.56
C MET A 193 9.29 -13.90 -1.69
N MET A 194 8.02 -14.20 -1.37
CA MET A 194 7.21 -13.36 -0.49
C MET A 194 7.77 -13.30 0.95
N ARG A 195 8.46 -14.34 1.40
CA ARG A 195 9.10 -14.40 2.73
C ARG A 195 10.54 -13.86 2.76
N SER A 196 11.26 -13.81 1.64
CA SER A 196 12.64 -13.32 1.56
C SER A 196 12.75 -11.81 1.81
N GLY A 197 13.86 -11.35 2.39
CA GLY A 197 14.07 -9.93 2.69
C GLY A 197 13.24 -9.36 3.85
N THR A 198 12.50 -10.19 4.59
CA THR A 198 11.68 -9.77 5.75
C THR A 198 12.34 -10.02 7.12
N GLN A 199 13.63 -10.38 7.15
CA GLN A 199 14.39 -10.49 8.40
C GLN A 199 14.83 -9.09 8.85
N GLN A 200 14.48 -8.73 10.09
CA GLN A 200 15.21 -7.67 10.80
C GLN A 200 16.68 -8.10 10.91
N PRO A 201 17.66 -7.19 10.80
CA PRO A 201 18.97 -7.47 11.38
C PRO A 201 18.73 -7.84 12.84
N GLY A 202 19.13 -9.05 13.21
CA GLY A 202 18.94 -9.57 14.54
C GLY A 202 19.44 -8.58 15.59
N LYS A 203 18.72 -8.50 16.71
CA LYS A 203 19.22 -7.83 17.92
C LYS A 203 20.64 -8.33 18.20
N LEU A 204 21.64 -7.50 17.92
CA LEU A 204 22.95 -7.63 18.53
C LEU A 204 22.84 -6.92 19.88
N PHE A 205 22.58 -7.75 20.89
CA PHE A 205 22.66 -7.54 22.34
C PHE A 205 21.89 -6.35 22.92
#